data_AF-A0A2H9RSC0-F1
#
_entry.id   AF-A0A2H9RSC0-F1
#
_cell.length_a   1.000
_cell.length_b   1.000
_cell.length_c   1.000
_cell.angle_alpha   90.00
_cell.angle_beta   90.00
_cell.angle_gamma   90.00
#
_symmetry.space_group_name_H-M   'P 1'
#
loop_
_entity.id
_entity.type
_entity.pdbx_description
1 polymer ?
#
loop_
_entity_poly.entity_id
_entity_poly.type
_entity_poly.pdbx_seq_one_letter_code
_entity_poly.pdbx_strand_id
1 'polypeptide(L)'
;SDFKKIEGKEILSNPVSQDILAKIELSKKQFLEAKEIEKTSNAKKQFIDKQRAIAQDSLNQELQRMEKSHEEFTPRNAFAKYVSSINATNTEIFWDQFDYLHAKISLARDARDSVLKQGGTFSDAMKQYVLYAKMPKIEMQNIVRELNIKHNLAQEDIQANFDVNGKLPRYENDIEAPCYGCNEKISKVKLDSSQSVPITRVVFEPKPTQITELKDSLSDLQNQFLKSKNIIEQKKMVFEMNEIIKHIHELK
;
A
#
# COMPACT_ATOMS: atom_id res chain seq x y z
N SER A 1 -19.49 -47.41 44.40
CA SER A 1 -18.81 -46.42 45.23
C SER A 1 -19.84 -45.65 46.03
N ASP A 2 -19.89 -45.89 47.34
CA ASP A 2 -20.82 -45.22 48.24
C ASP A 2 -20.31 -43.82 48.57
N PHE A 3 -21.06 -42.80 48.17
CA PHE A 3 -20.79 -41.43 48.56
C PHE A 3 -21.36 -41.19 49.97
N LYS A 4 -20.48 -41.11 50.98
CA LYS A 4 -20.85 -40.67 52.32
C LYS A 4 -21.05 -39.16 52.35
N LYS A 5 -22.22 -38.73 52.81
CA LYS A 5 -22.55 -37.32 53.05
C LYS A 5 -21.86 -36.88 54.34
N ILE A 6 -20.88 -35.99 54.25
CA ILE A 6 -20.14 -35.44 55.40
C ILE A 6 -20.89 -34.19 55.89
N GLU A 7 -21.23 -34.14 57.18
CA GLU A 7 -21.91 -32.99 57.78
C GLU A 7 -20.93 -31.89 58.24
N GLY A 8 -21.41 -30.64 58.33
CA GLY A 8 -20.58 -29.43 58.46
C GLY A 8 -19.58 -29.37 59.63
N LYS A 9 -19.73 -30.19 60.67
CA LYS A 9 -18.76 -30.27 61.78
C LYS A 9 -17.58 -31.21 61.47
N GLU A 10 -17.77 -32.26 60.68
CA GLU A 10 -16.70 -33.20 60.29
C GLU A 10 -15.79 -32.63 59.20
N ILE A 11 -16.30 -31.67 58.41
CA ILE A 11 -15.53 -30.91 57.41
C ILE A 11 -14.46 -30.03 58.10
N LEU A 12 -14.75 -29.52 59.29
CA LEU A 12 -13.83 -28.70 60.06
C LEU A 12 -12.81 -29.52 60.86
N SER A 13 -13.08 -30.80 61.15
CA SER A 13 -12.16 -31.68 61.89
C SER A 13 -11.27 -32.55 60.99
N ASN A 14 -11.58 -32.65 59.70
CA ASN A 14 -10.80 -33.45 58.75
C ASN A 14 -9.66 -32.59 58.15
N PRO A 15 -8.38 -32.98 58.34
CA PRO A 15 -7.22 -32.21 57.85
C PRO A 15 -7.19 -32.07 56.32
N VAL A 16 -7.73 -33.05 55.58
CA VAL A 16 -7.84 -32.98 54.11
C VAL A 16 -8.91 -31.95 53.70
N SER A 17 -10.03 -31.89 54.42
CA SER A 17 -11.09 -30.92 54.17
C SER A 17 -10.66 -29.49 54.51
N GLN A 18 -9.86 -29.30 55.57
CA GLN A 18 -9.28 -28.00 55.90
C GLN A 18 -8.27 -27.51 54.84
N ASP A 19 -7.40 -28.40 54.33
CA ASP A 19 -6.46 -28.06 53.25
C ASP A 19 -7.18 -27.66 51.96
N ILE A 20 -8.26 -28.38 51.62
CA ILE A 20 -9.13 -28.02 50.48
C ILE A 20 -9.78 -26.64 50.70
N LEU A 21 -10.30 -26.35 51.90
CA LEU A 21 -10.89 -25.05 52.21
C LEU A 21 -9.86 -23.92 52.13
N ALA A 22 -8.66 -24.11 52.67
CA ALA A 22 -7.57 -23.14 52.58
C ALA A 22 -7.15 -22.86 51.13
N LYS A 23 -7.10 -23.89 50.28
CA LYS A 23 -6.82 -23.76 48.84
C LYS A 23 -7.94 -23.03 48.10
N ILE A 24 -9.21 -23.27 48.45
CA ILE A 24 -10.36 -22.55 47.89
C ILE A 24 -10.31 -21.07 48.27
N GLU A 25 -9.99 -20.73 49.52
CA GLU A 25 -9.83 -19.33 49.94
C GLU A 25 -8.67 -18.64 49.23
N LEU A 26 -7.53 -19.32 49.12
CA LEU A 26 -6.37 -18.81 48.38
C LEU A 26 -6.71 -18.53 46.91
N SER A 27 -7.39 -19.49 46.26
CA SER A 27 -7.82 -19.35 44.87
C SER A 27 -8.83 -18.21 44.69
N LYS A 28 -9.77 -18.05 45.63
CA LYS A 28 -10.75 -16.94 45.63
C LYS A 28 -10.05 -15.58 45.74
N LYS A 29 -9.02 -15.47 46.59
CA LYS A 29 -8.23 -14.24 46.73
C LYS A 29 -7.48 -13.91 45.44
N GLN A 30 -6.79 -14.89 44.85
CA GLN A 30 -6.09 -14.73 43.57
C GLN A 30 -7.03 -14.35 42.42
N PHE A 31 -8.23 -14.92 42.38
CA PHE A 31 -9.24 -14.59 41.37
C PHE A 31 -9.72 -13.13 41.50
N LEU A 32 -9.95 -12.66 42.73
CA LEU A 32 -10.35 -11.27 42.98
C LEU A 32 -9.23 -10.28 42.60
N GLU A 33 -7.97 -10.59 42.94
CA GLU A 33 -6.81 -9.79 42.54
C GLU A 33 -6.65 -9.73 41.01
N ALA A 34 -6.77 -10.87 40.32
CA ALA A 34 -6.72 -10.92 38.86
C ALA A 34 -7.85 -10.10 38.20
N LYS A 35 -9.06 -10.15 38.75
CA LYS A 35 -10.22 -9.38 38.26
C LYS A 35 -10.01 -7.87 38.42
N GLU A 36 -9.39 -7.41 39.51
CA GLU A 36 -9.07 -5.99 39.71
C GLU A 36 -7.93 -5.52 38.80
N ILE A 37 -6.91 -6.36 38.56
CA ILE A 37 -5.85 -6.07 37.57
C ILE A 37 -6.45 -5.94 36.16
N GLU A 38 -7.36 -6.84 35.78
CA GLU A 38 -8.03 -6.79 34.48
C GLU A 38 -8.86 -5.51 34.32
N LYS A 39 -9.68 -5.15 35.33
CA LYS A 39 -10.46 -3.91 35.33
C LYS A 39 -9.57 -2.67 35.18
N THR A 40 -8.50 -2.59 35.96
CA THR A 40 -7.59 -1.43 35.91
C THR A 40 -6.83 -1.35 34.59
N SER A 41 -6.42 -2.50 34.03
CA SER A 41 -5.81 -2.58 32.70
C SER A 41 -6.78 -2.14 31.60
N ASN A 42 -8.02 -2.60 31.63
CA ASN A 42 -9.06 -2.20 30.68
C ASN A 42 -9.39 -0.70 30.78
N ALA A 43 -9.49 -0.15 31.99
CA ALA A 43 -9.71 1.28 32.18
C ALA A 43 -8.55 2.13 31.63
N LYS A 44 -7.29 1.70 31.85
CA LYS A 44 -6.10 2.34 31.27
C LYS A 44 -6.09 2.27 29.75
N LYS A 45 -6.42 1.11 29.17
CA LYS A 45 -6.49 0.93 27.71
C LYS A 45 -7.55 1.84 27.09
N GLN A 46 -8.75 1.89 27.68
CA GLN A 46 -9.81 2.79 27.23
C GLN A 46 -9.41 4.28 27.32
N PHE A 47 -8.70 4.66 28.38
CA PHE A 47 -8.19 6.03 28.50
C PHE A 47 -7.17 6.36 27.40
N ILE A 48 -6.20 5.46 27.13
CA ILE A 48 -5.21 5.62 26.06
C ILE A 48 -5.89 5.71 24.70
N ASP A 49 -6.87 4.85 24.43
CA ASP A 49 -7.58 4.85 23.14
C ASP A 49 -8.41 6.13 22.95
N LYS A 50 -9.00 6.68 24.01
CA LYS A 50 -9.64 8.00 23.98
C LYS A 50 -8.64 9.12 23.66
N GLN A 51 -7.45 9.10 24.30
CA GLN A 51 -6.41 10.08 24.03
C GLN A 51 -5.91 10.00 22.57
N ARG A 52 -5.74 8.78 22.05
CA ARG A 52 -5.39 8.55 20.64
C ARG A 52 -6.46 9.08 19.69
N ALA A 53 -7.74 8.84 19.98
CA ALA A 53 -8.84 9.35 19.17
C ALA A 53 -8.86 10.88 19.13
N ILE A 54 -8.72 11.54 20.29
CA ILE A 54 -8.65 13.01 20.37
C ILE A 54 -7.46 13.56 19.58
N ALA A 55 -6.29 12.93 19.72
CA ALA A 55 -5.09 13.32 18.97
C ALA A 55 -5.28 13.14 17.46
N GLN A 56 -5.91 12.04 17.03
CA GLN A 56 -6.21 11.80 15.62
C GLN A 56 -7.21 12.82 15.07
N ASP A 57 -8.24 13.17 15.82
CA ASP A 57 -9.22 14.18 15.43
C ASP A 57 -8.58 15.57 15.31
N SER A 58 -7.73 15.94 16.28
CA SER A 58 -6.97 17.19 16.22
C SER A 58 -6.05 17.24 14.99
N LEU A 59 -5.32 16.15 14.74
CA LEU A 59 -4.46 16.03 13.56
C LEU A 59 -5.27 16.16 12.27
N ASN A 60 -6.40 15.48 12.15
CA ASN A 60 -7.26 15.55 10.98
C ASN A 60 -7.78 16.98 10.75
N GLN A 61 -8.16 17.70 11.81
CA GLN A 61 -8.57 19.11 11.70
C GLN A 61 -7.43 20.03 11.26
N GLU A 62 -6.22 19.83 11.78
CA GLU A 62 -5.04 20.60 11.37
C GLU A 62 -4.67 20.34 9.91
N LEU A 63 -4.72 19.07 9.47
CA LEU A 63 -4.51 18.70 8.08
C LEU A 63 -5.53 19.38 7.16
N GLN A 64 -6.81 19.35 7.50
CA GLN A 64 -7.86 20.04 6.71
C GLN A 64 -7.64 21.56 6.66
N ARG A 65 -7.23 22.18 7.77
CA ARG A 65 -6.91 23.62 7.79
C ARG A 65 -5.70 23.93 6.91
N MET A 66 -4.67 23.08 6.96
CA MET A 66 -3.47 23.22 6.14
C MET A 66 -3.81 23.07 4.66
N GLU A 67 -4.57 22.04 4.28
CA GLU A 67 -5.05 21.80 2.92
C GLU A 67 -5.83 22.99 2.38
N LYS A 68 -6.76 23.53 3.17
CA LYS A 68 -7.55 24.71 2.78
C LYS A 68 -6.69 25.96 2.63
N SER A 69 -5.75 26.19 3.54
CA SER A 69 -4.87 27.37 3.51
C SER A 69 -3.91 27.34 2.31
N HIS A 70 -3.56 26.14 1.83
CA HIS A 70 -2.64 25.95 0.71
C HIS A 70 -3.34 25.40 -0.54
N GLU A 71 -4.66 25.55 -0.62
CA GLU A 71 -5.48 24.99 -1.70
C GLU A 71 -5.00 25.50 -3.06
N GLU A 72 -4.59 26.77 -3.12
CA GLU A 72 -4.08 27.41 -4.33
C GLU A 72 -2.74 26.85 -4.84
N PHE A 73 -1.97 26.20 -3.95
CA PHE A 73 -0.68 25.58 -4.26
C PHE A 73 -0.82 24.09 -4.57
N THR A 74 -2.04 23.55 -4.56
CA THR A 74 -2.28 22.21 -5.07
C THR A 74 -1.90 22.14 -6.56
N PRO A 75 -1.34 21.01 -7.04
CA PRO A 75 -0.91 20.88 -8.44
C PRO A 75 -2.00 21.29 -9.44
N ARG A 76 -3.26 20.95 -9.15
CA ARG A 76 -4.39 21.27 -10.01
C ARG A 76 -4.71 22.77 -10.03
N ASN A 77 -4.73 23.44 -8.88
CA ASN A 77 -5.05 24.87 -8.82
C ASN A 77 -3.90 25.74 -9.34
N ALA A 78 -2.65 25.35 -9.06
CA ALA A 78 -1.47 25.97 -9.66
C ALA A 78 -1.48 25.82 -11.19
N PHE A 79 -1.84 24.63 -11.69
CA PHE A 79 -1.98 24.39 -13.13
C PHE A 79 -3.15 25.16 -13.74
N ALA A 80 -4.28 25.27 -13.04
CA ALA A 80 -5.43 26.07 -13.49
C ALA A 80 -5.06 27.55 -13.69
N LYS A 81 -4.26 28.12 -12.78
CA LYS A 81 -3.72 29.49 -12.91
C LYS A 81 -2.79 29.63 -14.12
N TYR A 82 -2.02 28.60 -14.45
CA TYR A 82 -1.19 28.59 -15.66
C TYR A 82 -2.06 28.54 -16.92
N VAL A 83 -3.00 27.59 -17.00
CA VAL A 83 -3.84 27.39 -18.18
C VAL A 83 -4.76 28.59 -18.44
N SER A 84 -5.21 29.31 -17.40
CA SER A 84 -6.03 30.52 -17.59
C SER A 84 -5.32 31.66 -18.32
N SER A 85 -3.98 31.63 -18.39
CA SER A 85 -3.17 32.59 -19.17
C SER A 85 -2.99 32.21 -20.64
N ILE A 86 -3.43 31.02 -21.04
CA ILE A 86 -3.28 30.46 -22.40
C ILE A 86 -4.54 30.74 -23.22
N ASN A 87 -4.40 30.84 -24.54
CA ASN A 87 -5.54 30.95 -25.44
C ASN A 87 -6.50 29.74 -25.28
N ALA A 88 -7.79 30.04 -25.09
CA ALA A 88 -8.88 29.08 -24.92
C ALA A 88 -8.91 27.98 -25.99
N THR A 89 -8.47 28.23 -27.22
CA THR A 89 -8.41 27.22 -28.28
C THR A 89 -7.53 26.02 -27.92
N ASN A 90 -6.49 26.21 -27.11
CA ASN A 90 -5.52 25.18 -26.78
C ASN A 90 -5.59 24.74 -25.31
N THR A 91 -6.51 25.24 -24.50
CA THR A 91 -6.51 24.95 -23.06
C THR A 91 -6.84 23.49 -22.75
N GLU A 92 -7.66 22.84 -23.58
CA GLU A 92 -8.11 21.46 -23.33
C GLU A 92 -6.98 20.43 -23.48
N ILE A 93 -6.08 20.60 -24.46
CA ILE A 93 -4.92 19.71 -24.61
C ILE A 93 -4.00 19.77 -23.38
N PHE A 94 -3.81 20.95 -22.78
CA PHE A 94 -3.02 21.09 -21.56
C PHE A 94 -3.67 20.39 -20.36
N TRP A 95 -5.00 20.47 -20.23
CA TRP A 95 -5.73 19.74 -19.20
C TRP A 95 -5.60 18.24 -19.34
N ASP A 96 -5.72 17.70 -20.56
CA ASP A 96 -5.54 16.27 -20.79
C ASP A 96 -4.09 15.80 -20.50
N GLN A 97 -3.09 16.63 -20.85
CA GLN A 97 -1.69 16.34 -20.49
C GLN A 97 -1.50 16.31 -18.97
N PHE A 98 -2.11 17.26 -18.26
CA PHE A 98 -2.08 17.30 -16.79
C PHE A 98 -2.75 16.08 -16.19
N ASP A 99 -3.94 15.73 -16.65
CA ASP A 99 -4.71 14.60 -16.13
C ASP A 99 -3.96 13.27 -16.35
N TYR A 100 -3.31 13.11 -17.50
CA TYR A 100 -2.45 11.97 -17.78
C TYR A 100 -1.29 11.86 -16.76
N LEU A 101 -0.54 12.96 -16.59
CA LEU A 101 0.59 12.99 -15.67
C LEU A 101 0.14 12.80 -14.22
N HIS A 102 -0.99 13.38 -13.86
CA HIS A 102 -1.58 13.25 -12.53
C HIS A 102 -1.99 11.79 -12.24
N ALA A 103 -2.63 11.12 -13.20
CA ALA A 103 -2.97 9.70 -13.09
C ALA A 103 -1.73 8.83 -12.92
N LYS A 104 -0.66 9.10 -13.68
CA LYS A 104 0.60 8.38 -13.58
C LYS A 104 1.31 8.57 -12.23
N ILE A 105 1.32 9.80 -11.71
CA ILE A 105 1.84 10.11 -10.37
C ILE A 105 0.98 9.45 -9.29
N SER A 106 -0.34 9.43 -9.44
CA SER A 106 -1.23 8.72 -8.52
C SER A 106 -0.89 7.24 -8.45
N LEU A 107 -0.73 6.58 -9.61
CA LEU A 107 -0.34 5.18 -9.68
C LEU A 107 1.01 4.92 -9.02
N ALA A 108 1.98 5.81 -9.21
CA ALA A 108 3.28 5.73 -8.57
C ALA A 108 3.21 5.85 -7.04
N ARG A 109 2.34 6.75 -6.53
CA ARG A 109 2.07 6.90 -5.09
C ARG A 109 1.41 5.64 -4.53
N ASP A 110 0.42 5.09 -5.23
CA ASP A 110 -0.27 3.87 -4.82
C ASP A 110 0.71 2.69 -4.72
N ALA A 111 1.59 2.52 -5.71
CA ALA A 111 2.62 1.49 -5.71
C ALA A 111 3.61 1.65 -4.54
N ARG A 112 4.08 2.87 -4.28
CA ARG A 112 4.93 3.19 -3.13
C ARG A 112 4.25 2.87 -1.81
N ASP A 113 3.01 3.32 -1.64
CA ASP A 113 2.26 3.18 -0.40
C ASP A 113 1.90 1.71 -0.15
N SER A 114 1.69 0.93 -1.21
CA SER A 114 1.55 -0.53 -1.12
C SER A 114 2.79 -1.19 -0.50
N VAL A 115 4.01 -0.82 -0.94
CA VAL A 115 5.25 -1.37 -0.36
C VAL A 115 5.41 -0.99 1.11
N LEU A 116 5.09 0.26 1.46
CA LEU A 116 5.17 0.73 2.84
C LEU A 116 4.16 0.01 3.75
N LYS A 117 2.92 -0.18 3.29
CA LYS A 117 1.88 -0.94 4.02
C LYS A 117 2.27 -2.41 4.22
N GLN A 118 2.96 -3.00 3.25
CA GLN A 118 3.50 -4.35 3.35
C GLN A 118 4.75 -4.44 4.24
N GLY A 119 5.20 -3.33 4.85
CA GLY A 119 6.37 -3.27 5.71
C GLY A 119 7.70 -3.43 4.98
N GLY A 120 7.74 -3.04 3.70
CA GLY A 120 8.97 -2.91 2.92
C GLY A 120 9.77 -1.67 3.32
N THR A 121 11.01 -1.57 2.82
CA THR A 121 11.87 -0.41 3.12
C THR A 121 11.45 0.82 2.32
N PHE A 122 11.82 2.01 2.80
CA PHE A 122 11.64 3.24 2.03
C PHE A 122 12.37 3.19 0.67
N SER A 123 13.54 2.56 0.62
CA SER A 123 14.30 2.37 -0.62
C SER A 123 13.51 1.58 -1.64
N ASP A 124 12.88 0.47 -1.24
CA ASP A 124 12.08 -0.36 -2.14
C ASP A 124 10.78 0.32 -2.56
N ALA A 125 10.14 1.05 -1.63
CA ALA A 125 8.97 1.86 -1.95
C ALA A 125 9.29 2.94 -2.98
N MET A 126 10.45 3.58 -2.86
CA MET A 126 10.90 4.60 -3.81
C MET A 126 11.27 4.00 -5.17
N LYS A 127 11.86 2.79 -5.22
CA LYS A 127 12.09 2.07 -6.48
C LYS A 127 10.76 1.84 -7.22
N GLN A 128 9.71 1.42 -6.50
CA GLN A 128 8.38 1.26 -7.10
C GLN A 128 7.80 2.60 -7.57
N TYR A 129 7.90 3.66 -6.76
CA TYR A 129 7.48 4.99 -7.17
C TYR A 129 8.12 5.40 -8.51
N VAL A 130 9.45 5.32 -8.60
CA VAL A 130 10.19 5.70 -9.82
C VAL A 130 9.80 4.81 -11.00
N LEU A 131 9.60 3.51 -10.77
CA LEU A 131 9.22 2.56 -11.80
C LEU A 131 7.88 2.92 -12.47
N TYR A 132 6.90 3.37 -11.71
CA TYR A 132 5.58 3.75 -12.23
C TYR A 132 5.51 5.22 -12.65
N ALA A 133 6.33 6.09 -12.06
CA ALA A 133 6.41 7.50 -12.44
C ALA A 133 7.16 7.71 -13.77
N LYS A 134 8.10 6.82 -14.12
CA LYS A 134 8.92 6.97 -15.35
C LYS A 134 8.04 6.95 -16.60
N MET A 135 8.31 7.87 -17.52
CA MET A 135 7.68 7.89 -18.85
C MET A 135 8.76 7.64 -19.91
N PRO A 136 8.76 6.47 -20.59
CA PRO A 136 9.65 6.26 -21.70
C PRO A 136 9.27 7.18 -22.86
N LYS A 137 10.25 7.56 -23.67
CA LYS A 137 10.08 8.50 -24.79
C LYS A 137 8.94 8.08 -25.73
N ILE A 138 8.81 6.79 -26.03
CA ILE A 138 7.78 6.26 -26.93
C ILE A 138 6.37 6.50 -26.39
N GLU A 139 6.18 6.34 -25.08
CA GLU A 139 4.91 6.62 -24.42
C GLU A 139 4.57 8.11 -24.51
N MET A 140 5.55 8.99 -24.21
CA MET A 140 5.40 10.43 -24.36
C MET A 140 5.00 10.83 -25.79
N GLN A 141 5.66 10.27 -26.80
CA GLN A 141 5.36 10.54 -28.21
C GLN A 141 3.95 10.07 -28.59
N ASN A 142 3.54 8.89 -28.12
CA ASN A 142 2.21 8.35 -28.37
C ASN A 142 1.12 9.23 -27.77
N ILE A 143 1.25 9.65 -26.51
CA ILE A 143 0.28 10.54 -25.86
C ILE A 143 0.20 11.87 -26.59
N VAL A 144 1.35 12.48 -26.92
CA VAL A 144 1.37 13.76 -27.64
C VAL A 144 0.66 13.62 -28.99
N ARG A 145 0.91 12.54 -29.73
CA ARG A 145 0.22 12.26 -30.98
C ARG A 145 -1.29 12.12 -30.78
N GLU A 146 -1.72 11.30 -29.82
CA GLU A 146 -3.13 11.06 -29.52
C GLU A 146 -3.87 12.34 -29.11
N LEU A 147 -3.26 13.17 -28.26
CA LEU A 147 -3.84 14.44 -27.84
C LEU A 147 -3.92 15.45 -28.98
N ASN A 148 -2.91 15.52 -29.84
CA ASN A 148 -2.96 16.40 -31.02
C ASN A 148 -4.07 15.96 -31.99
N ILE A 149 -4.29 14.66 -32.18
CA ILE A 149 -5.42 14.15 -32.99
C ILE A 149 -6.76 14.47 -32.30
N LYS A 150 -6.89 14.16 -31.01
CA LYS A 150 -8.11 14.40 -30.21
C LYS A 150 -8.57 15.86 -30.26
N HIS A 151 -7.62 16.79 -30.23
CA HIS A 151 -7.87 18.24 -30.22
C HIS A 151 -7.81 18.90 -31.60
N ASN A 152 -7.82 18.12 -32.68
CA ASN A 152 -7.77 18.60 -34.07
C ASN A 152 -6.54 19.49 -34.39
N LEU A 153 -5.44 19.30 -33.66
CA LEU A 153 -4.15 19.95 -33.90
C LEU A 153 -3.27 19.18 -34.89
N ALA A 154 -3.62 17.92 -35.16
CA ALA A 154 -3.00 17.09 -36.17
C ALA A 154 -4.03 16.17 -36.83
N GLN A 155 -3.80 15.83 -38.10
CA GLN A 155 -4.62 14.86 -38.83
C GLN A 155 -4.02 13.45 -38.65
N GLU A 156 -4.90 12.47 -38.48
CA GLU A 156 -4.53 11.07 -38.22
C GLU A 156 -3.72 10.47 -39.38
N ASP A 157 -4.11 10.77 -40.61
CA ASP A 157 -3.44 10.34 -41.85
C ASP A 157 -2.01 10.89 -41.96
N ILE A 158 -1.78 12.14 -41.57
CA ILE A 158 -0.44 12.73 -41.50
C ILE A 158 0.38 12.08 -40.39
N GLN A 159 -0.22 11.88 -39.21
CA GLN A 159 0.45 11.29 -38.04
C GLN A 159 0.80 9.80 -38.25
N ALA A 160 0.02 9.08 -39.07
CA ALA A 160 0.30 7.70 -39.44
C ALA A 160 1.59 7.52 -40.26
N ASN A 161 2.12 8.60 -40.85
CA ASN A 161 3.38 8.55 -41.59
C ASN A 161 4.62 8.47 -40.67
N PHE A 162 4.50 8.80 -39.39
CA PHE A 162 5.62 8.74 -38.47
C PHE A 162 5.78 7.32 -37.89
N ASP A 163 7.02 6.85 -37.80
CA ASP A 163 7.37 5.61 -37.12
C ASP A 163 7.18 5.73 -35.59
N VAL A 164 7.36 4.61 -34.88
CA VAL A 164 7.22 4.54 -33.41
C VAL A 164 8.19 5.46 -32.65
N ASN A 165 9.21 6.02 -33.31
CA ASN A 165 10.17 6.96 -32.74
C ASN A 165 9.86 8.41 -33.14
N GLY A 166 8.75 8.66 -33.84
CA GLY A 166 8.37 9.97 -34.36
C GLY A 166 9.20 10.42 -35.57
N LYS A 167 9.74 9.48 -36.37
CA LYS A 167 10.51 9.79 -37.58
C LYS A 167 9.70 9.48 -38.82
N LEU A 168 9.81 10.33 -39.85
CA LEU A 168 9.25 10.02 -41.16
C LEU A 168 9.97 8.83 -41.81
N PRO A 169 9.31 8.09 -42.72
CA PRO A 169 9.94 7.03 -43.47
C PRO A 169 11.02 7.67 -44.33
N ARG A 170 12.28 7.29 -44.11
CA ARG A 170 13.36 7.71 -45.01
C ARG A 170 13.28 6.83 -46.24
N TYR A 171 13.03 7.44 -47.39
CA TYR A 171 13.00 6.71 -48.66
C TYR A 171 14.44 6.34 -49.05
N GLU A 172 14.62 5.23 -49.76
CA GLU A 172 15.93 4.71 -50.18
C GLU A 172 16.74 5.70 -51.05
N ASN A 173 16.11 6.76 -51.54
CA ASN A 173 16.77 7.83 -52.32
C ASN A 173 17.40 8.93 -51.44
N ASP A 174 17.25 8.87 -50.10
CA ASP A 174 17.92 9.77 -49.15
C ASP A 174 19.41 9.43 -48.94
N ILE A 175 20.02 8.63 -49.83
CA ILE A 175 21.47 8.37 -49.83
C ILE A 175 22.27 9.67 -50.03
N GLU A 176 21.68 10.66 -50.73
CA GLU A 176 22.28 11.98 -50.98
C GLU A 176 21.86 13.06 -49.97
N ALA A 177 20.95 12.76 -49.04
CA ALA A 177 20.56 13.73 -48.02
C ALA A 177 21.71 13.92 -47.03
N PRO A 178 22.26 15.14 -46.84
CA PRO A 178 23.37 15.34 -45.92
C PRO A 178 22.95 14.98 -44.49
N CYS A 179 23.42 13.83 -43.99
CA CYS A 179 23.32 13.47 -42.57
C CYS A 179 24.35 14.31 -41.82
N TYR A 180 23.93 15.45 -41.28
CA TYR A 180 24.78 16.26 -40.41
C TYR A 180 25.09 15.46 -39.13
N GLY A 181 26.23 14.75 -39.10
CA GLY A 181 26.80 14.11 -37.91
C GLY A 181 26.65 12.59 -37.76
N CYS A 182 26.41 11.82 -38.83
CA CYS A 182 26.18 10.37 -38.73
C CYS A 182 27.31 9.57 -39.42
N ASN A 183 28.11 8.82 -38.66
CA ASN A 183 29.21 7.98 -39.18
C ASN A 183 28.85 6.50 -39.40
N GLU A 184 27.59 6.08 -39.19
CA GLU A 184 27.20 4.66 -39.30
C GLU A 184 26.04 4.42 -40.28
N LYS A 185 26.13 3.31 -41.02
CA LYS A 185 25.13 2.86 -42.00
C LYS A 185 23.85 2.41 -41.31
N ILE A 186 22.72 2.98 -41.71
CA ILE A 186 21.40 2.78 -41.09
C ILE A 186 20.78 1.47 -41.59
N SER A 187 20.37 0.58 -40.67
CA SER A 187 19.58 -0.63 -40.96
C SER A 187 18.10 -0.42 -40.63
N LYS A 188 17.21 -1.02 -41.42
CA LYS A 188 15.74 -0.92 -41.31
C LYS A 188 15.24 -1.45 -39.95
N VAL A 189 14.44 -0.66 -39.22
CA VAL A 189 13.71 -1.14 -38.04
C VAL A 189 12.35 -1.69 -38.49
N LYS A 190 12.04 -2.94 -38.14
CA LYS A 190 10.70 -3.52 -38.34
C LYS A 190 9.75 -2.98 -37.27
N LEU A 191 8.55 -2.55 -37.67
CA LEU A 191 7.48 -2.18 -36.76
C LEU A 191 7.07 -3.38 -35.89
N ASP A 192 7.11 -3.21 -34.58
CA ASP A 192 6.46 -4.11 -33.64
C ASP A 192 5.17 -3.43 -33.15
N SER A 193 4.02 -3.93 -33.61
CA SER A 193 2.69 -3.36 -33.37
C SER A 193 2.15 -3.65 -31.97
N SER A 194 2.99 -4.09 -31.03
CA SER A 194 2.59 -4.52 -29.68
C SER A 194 2.71 -3.43 -28.60
N GLN A 195 3.00 -2.18 -28.96
CA GLN A 195 3.34 -1.11 -27.99
C GLN A 195 2.31 0.02 -27.82
N SER A 196 1.06 -0.17 -28.24
CA SER A 196 -0.04 0.66 -27.72
C SER A 196 -0.57 0.01 -26.45
N VAL A 197 -0.12 0.48 -25.28
CA VAL A 197 -0.75 0.12 -24.01
C VAL A 197 -1.80 1.19 -23.73
N PRO A 198 -3.11 0.94 -23.99
CA PRO A 198 -4.14 1.79 -23.41
C PRO A 198 -4.01 1.69 -21.89
N ILE A 199 -3.88 2.84 -21.21
CA ILE A 199 -3.97 2.89 -19.75
C ILE A 199 -5.45 2.78 -19.40
N THR A 200 -5.95 1.56 -19.44
CA THR A 200 -7.10 1.21 -18.61
C THR A 200 -6.63 1.27 -17.17
N ARG A 201 -7.41 1.94 -16.30
CA ARG A 201 -7.15 2.03 -14.86
C ARG A 201 -7.25 0.63 -14.25
N VAL A 202 -6.20 -0.18 -14.38
CA VAL A 202 -6.08 -1.44 -13.67
C VAL A 202 -5.67 -1.06 -12.25
N VAL A 203 -6.62 -1.16 -11.32
CA VAL A 203 -6.30 -1.19 -9.90
C VAL A 203 -5.34 -2.35 -9.73
N PHE A 204 -4.07 -2.05 -9.43
CA PHE A 204 -3.11 -3.08 -9.09
C PHE A 204 -3.54 -3.66 -7.75
N GLU A 205 -4.23 -4.78 -7.79
CA GLU A 205 -4.31 -5.64 -6.61
C GLU A 205 -2.89 -6.09 -6.29
N PRO A 206 -2.42 -5.88 -5.05
CA PRO A 206 -1.07 -6.25 -4.68
C PRO A 206 -0.90 -7.74 -4.90
N LYS A 207 0.03 -8.13 -5.78
CA LYS A 207 0.47 -9.52 -5.83
C LYS A 207 1.12 -9.85 -4.48
N PRO A 208 0.64 -10.86 -3.74
CA PRO A 208 1.28 -11.24 -2.49
C PRO A 208 2.71 -11.67 -2.80
N THR A 209 3.67 -11.04 -2.13
CA THR A 209 5.04 -11.57 -2.09
C THR A 209 5.06 -12.73 -1.09
N GLN A 210 6.04 -13.64 -1.18
CA GLN A 210 6.24 -14.69 -0.17
C GLN A 210 6.32 -14.12 1.26
N ILE A 211 6.86 -12.90 1.41
CA ILE A 211 6.89 -12.17 2.68
C ILE A 211 5.48 -11.74 3.12
N THR A 212 4.58 -11.41 2.20
CA THR A 212 3.17 -11.06 2.50
C THR A 212 2.42 -12.29 2.99
N GLU A 213 2.56 -13.44 2.32
CA GLU A 213 1.94 -14.70 2.74
C GLU A 213 2.46 -15.16 4.11
N LEU A 214 3.76 -14.99 4.37
CA LEU A 214 4.36 -15.27 5.69
C LEU A 214 3.85 -14.31 6.77
N LYS A 215 3.62 -13.03 6.46
CA LYS A 215 3.06 -12.06 7.39
C LYS A 215 1.59 -12.32 7.70
N ASP A 216 0.81 -12.71 6.70
CA ASP A 216 -0.61 -13.07 6.86
C ASP A 216 -0.74 -14.35 7.71
N SER A 217 0.09 -15.36 7.42
CA SER A 217 0.20 -16.58 8.24
C SER A 217 0.60 -16.28 9.70
N LEU A 218 1.55 -15.35 9.90
CA LEU A 218 1.94 -14.89 11.24
C LEU A 218 0.78 -14.19 11.98
N SER A 219 0.02 -13.35 11.28
CA SER A 219 -1.15 -12.66 11.82
C SER A 219 -2.26 -13.64 12.21
N ASP A 220 -2.51 -14.66 11.39
CA ASP A 220 -3.49 -15.70 11.68
C ASP A 220 -3.08 -16.55 12.90
N LEU A 221 -1.79 -16.93 13.00
CA LEU A 221 -1.25 -17.62 14.16
C LEU A 221 -1.35 -16.78 15.44
N GLN A 222 -1.11 -15.47 15.37
CA GLN A 222 -1.32 -14.56 16.51
C GLN A 222 -2.77 -14.52 16.96
N ASN A 223 -3.71 -14.45 16.01
CA ASN A 223 -5.14 -14.45 16.30
C ASN A 223 -5.60 -15.79 16.90
N GLN A 224 -5.05 -16.91 16.44
CA GLN A 224 -5.33 -18.24 16.99
C GLN A 224 -4.73 -18.41 18.40
N PHE A 225 -3.51 -17.91 18.62
CA PHE A 225 -2.86 -17.92 19.93
C PHE A 225 -3.69 -17.19 20.98
N LEU A 226 -4.21 -16.00 20.64
CA LEU A 226 -5.06 -15.18 21.51
C LEU A 226 -6.42 -15.84 21.82
N LYS A 227 -6.92 -16.70 20.93
CA LYS A 227 -8.20 -17.41 21.08
C LYS A 227 -8.07 -18.77 21.76
N SER A 228 -6.91 -19.42 21.67
CA SER A 228 -6.69 -20.73 22.29
C SER A 228 -6.63 -20.63 23.80
N LYS A 229 -7.28 -21.58 24.49
CA LYS A 229 -7.21 -21.75 25.95
C LYS A 229 -6.29 -22.91 26.35
N ASN A 230 -5.66 -23.57 25.38
CA ASN A 230 -4.81 -24.73 25.58
C ASN A 230 -3.33 -24.32 25.57
N ILE A 231 -2.67 -24.45 26.73
CA ILE A 231 -1.27 -24.04 26.94
C ILE A 231 -0.29 -24.83 26.05
N ILE A 232 -0.60 -26.09 25.74
CA ILE A 232 0.26 -26.93 24.90
C ILE A 232 0.21 -26.47 23.43
N GLU A 233 -0.98 -26.12 22.94
CA GLU A 233 -1.18 -25.56 21.60
C GLU A 233 -0.57 -24.17 21.47
N GLN A 234 -0.71 -23.33 22.50
CA GLN A 234 -0.08 -22.01 22.54
C GLN A 234 1.46 -22.10 22.43
N LYS A 235 2.10 -23.04 23.12
CA LYS A 235 3.55 -23.25 22.99
C LYS A 235 3.97 -23.67 21.59
N LYS A 236 3.16 -24.53 20.94
CA LYS A 236 3.41 -24.97 19.56
C LYS A 236 3.28 -23.80 18.56
N MET A 237 2.23 -22.98 18.71
CA MET A 237 2.04 -21.78 17.89
C MET A 237 3.18 -20.78 18.05
N VAL A 238 3.71 -20.57 19.27
CA VAL A 238 4.87 -19.69 19.49
C VAL A 238 6.12 -20.17 18.74
N PHE A 239 6.34 -21.48 18.68
CA PHE A 239 7.44 -22.07 17.91
C PHE A 239 7.25 -21.80 16.40
N GLU A 240 6.05 -22.06 15.87
CA GLU A 240 5.72 -21.80 14.46
C GLU A 240 5.84 -20.32 14.09
N MET A 241 5.41 -19.41 14.98
CA MET A 241 5.59 -17.96 14.82
C MET A 241 7.07 -17.56 14.75
N ASN A 242 7.93 -18.15 15.58
CA ASN A 242 9.36 -17.86 15.57
C ASN A 242 10.04 -18.33 14.28
N GLU A 243 9.65 -19.49 13.74
CA GLU A 243 10.17 -19.99 12.46
C GLU A 243 9.75 -19.09 11.29
N ILE A 244 8.50 -18.61 11.29
CA ILE A 244 8.03 -17.65 10.29
C ILE A 244 8.78 -16.32 10.40
N ILE A 245 9.02 -15.81 11.61
CA ILE A 245 9.80 -14.57 11.84
C ILE A 245 11.24 -14.73 11.36
N LYS A 246 11.82 -15.93 11.52
CA LYS A 246 13.16 -16.26 11.02
C LYS A 246 13.21 -16.29 9.49
N HIS A 247 12.24 -16.95 8.85
CA HIS A 247 12.11 -16.94 7.39
C HIS A 247 11.92 -15.52 6.83
N ILE A 248 11.12 -14.68 7.50
CA ILE A 248 10.96 -13.28 7.12
C ILE A 248 12.29 -12.50 7.24
N HIS A 249 13.15 -12.83 8.21
CA HIS A 249 14.49 -12.23 8.32
C HIS A 249 15.45 -12.71 7.25
N GLU A 250 15.39 -13.97 6.85
CA GLU A 250 16.26 -14.55 5.82
C GLU A 250 15.89 -14.06 4.39
N LEU A 251 14.64 -13.64 4.19
CA LEU A 251 14.14 -13.09 2.92
C LEU A 251 14.30 -11.57 2.78
N LYS A 252 14.80 -10.88 3.82
CA LYS A 252 15.10 -9.43 3.82
C LYS A 252 16.54 -9.15 3.45
#